data_AF-A0A285D631-F1
#
_entry.id   AF-A0A285D631-F1
#
_cell.length_a   1.000
_cell.length_b   1.000
_cell.length_c   1.000
_cell.angle_alpha   90.00
_cell.angle_beta   90.00
_cell.angle_gamma   90.00
#
_symmetry.space_group_name_H-M   'P 1'
#
loop_
_entity.id
_entity.type
_entity.pdbx_description
1 polymer ?
#
loop_
_entity_poly.entity_id
_entity_poly.type
_entity_poly.pdbx_seq_one_letter_code
_entity_poly.pdbx_strand_id
1 'polypeptide(L)'
;MGTGATTTGLTKTVNLGTGGASGSTTVVNIGPATSGANGTMVVNTPTVTFANAVTQVGMPQANLTSQLLGLGGATADSYNRLSVNTPAVLLNNAGAGIEATVNKAAVGNDAAFAFKTGFSARALIGLLGSDDFSFKVSPDGSAFYEAIRASRSTTSRSLSLAICRPPMP
;
A
#
# COMPACT_ATOMS: atom_id res chain seq x y z
N MET A 1 27.79 8.88 -28.14
CA MET A 1 26.34 9.15 -28.30
C MET A 1 25.83 8.15 -29.32
N GLY A 2 25.02 7.18 -28.89
CA GLY A 2 24.71 5.96 -29.63
C GLY A 2 24.10 6.18 -31.02
N THR A 3 24.40 5.26 -31.93
CA THR A 3 23.76 5.09 -33.24
C THR A 3 22.25 4.92 -33.05
N GLY A 4 21.43 5.91 -33.46
CA GLY A 4 20.00 5.65 -33.68
C GLY A 4 18.97 6.68 -33.23
N ALA A 5 19.28 7.97 -33.11
CA ALA A 5 18.19 8.96 -33.15
C ALA A 5 17.61 8.98 -34.58
N THR A 6 16.53 8.23 -34.82
CA THR A 6 15.83 8.23 -36.12
C THR A 6 15.16 9.59 -36.32
N THR A 7 15.58 10.31 -37.36
CA THR A 7 15.16 11.69 -37.61
C THR A 7 13.75 11.79 -38.20
N THR A 8 13.14 10.68 -38.63
CA THR A 8 11.79 10.64 -39.24
C THR A 8 10.95 9.46 -38.74
N GLY A 9 9.71 9.74 -38.32
CA GLY A 9 8.73 8.77 -37.79
C GLY A 9 7.88 9.38 -36.67
N LEU A 10 6.65 8.88 -36.46
CA LEU A 10 5.75 9.34 -35.38
C LEU A 10 6.32 9.04 -33.97
N THR A 11 7.26 8.10 -33.87
CA THR A 11 7.99 7.76 -32.64
C THR A 11 9.48 7.96 -32.89
N LYS A 12 10.14 8.67 -31.98
CA LYS A 12 11.59 8.87 -31.96
C LYS A 12 12.18 8.08 -30.81
N THR A 13 13.12 7.18 -31.10
CA THR A 13 13.82 6.41 -30.07
C THR A 13 15.21 6.98 -29.87
N VAL A 14 15.61 7.19 -28.61
CA VAL A 14 16.98 7.53 -28.24
C VAL A 14 17.55 6.35 -27.46
N ASN A 15 18.42 5.58 -28.11
CA ASN A 15 19.09 4.45 -27.46
C ASN A 15 20.38 4.95 -26.77
N LEU A 16 20.45 4.81 -25.45
CA LEU A 16 21.64 5.09 -24.66
C LEU A 16 22.18 3.76 -24.12
N GLY A 17 23.29 3.27 -24.68
CA GLY A 17 23.86 1.98 -24.30
C GLY A 17 25.06 1.54 -25.13
N THR A 18 25.69 0.44 -24.72
CA THR A 18 26.88 -0.16 -25.36
C THR A 18 26.58 -1.13 -26.50
N GLY A 19 25.31 -1.41 -26.82
CA GLY A 19 24.91 -2.33 -27.88
C GLY A 19 25.11 -3.82 -27.57
N GLY A 20 25.49 -4.19 -26.34
CA GLY A 20 25.37 -5.58 -25.84
C GLY A 20 26.64 -6.44 -25.83
N ALA A 21 27.85 -5.88 -25.91
CA ALA A 21 29.07 -6.66 -25.67
C ALA A 21 29.16 -7.16 -24.21
N SER A 22 29.50 -8.44 -24.01
CA SER A 22 29.63 -9.06 -22.68
C SER A 22 30.56 -8.25 -21.77
N GLY A 23 30.13 -8.02 -20.52
CA GLY A 23 30.89 -7.24 -19.53
C GLY A 23 30.76 -5.71 -19.65
N SER A 24 29.95 -5.20 -20.58
CA SER A 24 29.75 -3.74 -20.73
C SER A 24 28.76 -3.17 -19.72
N THR A 25 29.09 -2.02 -19.16
CA THR A 25 28.19 -1.21 -18.30
C THR A 25 27.83 0.10 -19.01
N THR A 26 26.57 0.50 -18.94
CA THR A 26 26.14 1.85 -19.34
C THR A 26 25.76 2.62 -18.09
N VAL A 27 26.42 3.74 -17.84
CA VAL A 27 26.07 4.65 -16.74
C VAL A 27 25.61 5.96 -17.34
N VAL A 28 24.45 6.44 -16.87
CA VAL A 28 23.87 7.72 -17.31
C VAL A 28 23.70 8.59 -16.07
N ASN A 29 24.66 9.49 -15.86
CA ASN A 29 24.59 10.50 -14.80
C ASN A 29 23.78 11.69 -15.33
N ILE A 30 22.63 11.98 -14.73
CA ILE A 30 21.79 13.13 -15.10
C ILE A 30 21.69 14.07 -13.91
N GLY A 31 22.09 15.33 -14.11
CA GLY A 31 22.09 16.36 -13.08
C GLY A 31 23.49 16.67 -12.54
N PRO A 32 23.57 17.64 -11.62
CA PRO A 32 24.84 18.13 -11.09
C PRO A 32 25.48 17.13 -10.11
N ALA A 33 26.82 17.10 -10.08
CA ALA A 33 27.61 16.23 -9.21
C ALA A 33 27.92 16.83 -7.83
N THR A 34 27.52 18.09 -7.59
CA THR A 34 27.87 18.86 -6.39
C THR A 34 26.74 18.82 -5.36
N SER A 35 27.06 18.53 -4.11
CA SER A 35 26.10 18.60 -2.99
C SER A 35 25.50 20.01 -2.88
N GLY A 36 24.17 20.11 -2.84
CA GLY A 36 23.44 21.38 -2.78
C GLY A 36 23.15 22.03 -4.14
N ALA A 37 23.65 21.47 -5.26
CA ALA A 37 23.25 21.92 -6.59
C ALA A 37 21.92 21.27 -6.99
N ASN A 38 20.94 22.10 -7.37
CA ASN A 38 19.63 21.61 -7.78
C ASN A 38 19.67 21.10 -9.23
N GLY A 39 19.14 19.89 -9.46
CA GLY A 39 18.87 19.35 -10.78
C GLY A 39 17.41 18.90 -10.86
N THR A 40 16.74 19.16 -11.98
CA THR A 40 15.38 18.65 -12.22
C THR A 40 15.40 17.74 -13.44
N MET A 41 14.83 16.56 -13.29
CA MET A 41 14.47 15.69 -14.42
C MET A 41 12.95 15.71 -14.56
N VAL A 42 12.46 16.18 -15.70
CA VAL A 42 11.03 16.15 -16.04
C VAL A 42 10.80 15.08 -17.10
N VAL A 43 9.94 14.10 -16.79
CA VAL A 43 9.53 13.04 -17.73
C VAL A 43 8.04 13.22 -18.01
N ASN A 44 7.72 13.81 -19.16
CA ASN A 44 6.34 14.08 -19.56
C ASN A 44 5.82 12.96 -20.48
N THR A 45 5.72 11.75 -19.94
CA THR A 45 5.20 10.58 -20.66
C THR A 45 4.08 9.92 -19.86
N PRO A 46 3.07 9.29 -20.51
CA PRO A 46 2.02 8.56 -19.80
C PRO A 46 2.54 7.36 -19.00
N THR A 47 3.73 6.86 -19.31
CA THR A 47 4.30 5.67 -18.68
C THR A 47 5.82 5.74 -18.65
N VAL A 48 6.39 5.22 -17.57
CA VAL A 48 7.81 4.91 -17.41
C VAL A 48 7.90 3.45 -16.98
N THR A 49 8.65 2.64 -17.74
CA THR A 49 8.76 1.19 -17.48
C THR A 49 10.20 0.82 -17.17
N PHE A 50 10.40 0.06 -16.10
CA PHE A 50 11.67 -0.59 -15.80
C PHE A 50 11.66 -2.02 -16.35
N ALA A 51 12.79 -2.48 -16.86
CA ALA A 51 12.92 -3.85 -17.34
C ALA A 51 12.83 -4.85 -16.17
N ASN A 52 12.44 -6.09 -16.45
CA ASN A 52 12.30 -7.15 -15.44
C ASN A 52 13.59 -7.47 -14.67
N ALA A 53 14.76 -7.15 -15.25
CA ALA A 53 16.05 -7.37 -14.63
C ALA A 53 16.44 -6.27 -13.62
N VAL A 54 15.67 -5.17 -13.51
CA VAL A 54 15.94 -4.11 -12.55
C VAL A 54 15.65 -4.62 -11.14
N THR A 55 16.69 -4.67 -10.31
CA THR A 55 16.58 -5.16 -8.92
C THR A 55 16.31 -4.05 -7.91
N GLN A 56 16.59 -2.79 -8.25
CA GLN A 56 16.41 -1.65 -7.37
C GLN A 56 16.09 -0.37 -8.14
N VAL A 57 15.13 0.40 -7.61
CA VAL A 57 14.94 1.82 -7.91
C VAL A 57 15.20 2.57 -6.60
N GLY A 58 16.35 3.25 -6.51
CA GLY A 58 16.80 3.88 -5.27
C GLY A 58 16.33 5.33 -5.13
N MET A 59 15.74 5.68 -3.99
CA MET A 59 15.38 7.05 -3.60
C MET A 59 15.85 7.37 -2.16
N PRO A 60 17.18 7.38 -1.90
CA PRO A 60 17.72 7.33 -0.53
C PRO A 60 17.45 8.57 0.33
N GLN A 61 17.18 9.73 -0.27
CA GLN A 61 16.89 10.99 0.45
C GLN A 61 15.64 11.72 -0.08
N ALA A 62 14.87 11.10 -0.98
CA ALA A 62 13.78 11.77 -1.69
C ALA A 62 12.40 11.39 -1.14
N ASN A 63 11.52 12.38 -1.04
CA ASN A 63 10.10 12.15 -0.80
C ASN A 63 9.44 11.63 -2.09
N LEU A 64 8.69 10.53 -2.02
CA LEU A 64 7.89 10.02 -3.13
C LEU A 64 6.43 10.44 -2.95
N THR A 65 5.89 11.16 -3.93
CA THR A 65 4.45 11.49 -3.97
C THR A 65 3.79 10.66 -5.08
N SER A 66 2.88 9.77 -4.69
CA SER A 66 2.10 8.95 -5.63
C SER A 66 0.64 8.92 -5.22
N GLN A 67 -0.26 8.93 -6.22
CA GLN A 67 -1.68 8.76 -6.00
C GLN A 67 -2.08 7.28 -5.84
N LEU A 68 -1.36 6.37 -6.51
CA LEU A 68 -1.66 4.94 -6.58
C LEU A 68 -0.35 4.13 -6.41
N LEU A 69 -0.33 3.17 -5.49
CA LEU A 69 0.80 2.30 -5.23
C LEU A 69 0.34 0.85 -5.14
N GLY A 70 0.66 0.07 -6.17
CA GLY A 70 0.41 -1.37 -6.25
C GLY A 70 1.70 -2.15 -6.03
N LEU A 71 1.70 -3.10 -5.09
CA LEU A 71 2.86 -3.94 -4.76
C LEU A 71 2.54 -5.42 -4.95
N GLY A 72 3.52 -6.20 -5.42
CA GLY A 72 3.38 -7.67 -5.59
C GLY A 72 2.36 -8.10 -6.67
N GLY A 73 2.19 -7.27 -7.70
CA GLY A 73 1.23 -7.52 -8.79
C GLY A 73 -0.20 -7.05 -8.51
N ALA A 74 -0.43 -6.37 -7.39
CA ALA A 74 -1.72 -5.75 -7.12
C ALA A 74 -1.94 -4.50 -7.98
N THR A 75 -3.18 -4.30 -8.45
CA THR A 75 -3.61 -3.05 -9.08
C THR A 75 -4.20 -2.13 -8.01
N ALA A 76 -3.64 -0.94 -7.87
CA ALA A 76 -4.22 0.11 -7.04
C ALA A 76 -5.30 0.87 -7.82
N ASP A 77 -6.33 1.33 -7.12
CA ASP A 77 -7.49 2.00 -7.70
C ASP A 77 -7.94 3.21 -6.86
N SER A 78 -9.03 3.87 -7.26
CA SER A 78 -9.53 5.07 -6.57
C SER A 78 -9.94 4.84 -5.11
N TYR A 79 -10.30 3.61 -4.75
CA TYR A 79 -10.65 3.17 -3.40
C TYR A 79 -9.43 2.63 -2.66
N ASN A 80 -8.71 1.69 -3.25
CA ASN A 80 -7.51 1.05 -2.69
C ASN A 80 -6.25 1.69 -3.28
N ARG A 81 -5.97 2.92 -2.87
CA ARG A 81 -4.81 3.69 -3.37
C ARG A 81 -3.47 3.06 -3.01
N LEU A 82 -3.40 2.33 -1.89
CA LEU A 82 -2.31 1.42 -1.57
C LEU A 82 -2.88 -0.01 -1.63
N SER A 83 -2.39 -0.79 -2.59
CA SER A 83 -2.83 -2.17 -2.82
C SER A 83 -1.62 -3.09 -2.82
N VAL A 84 -1.68 -4.17 -2.04
CA VAL A 84 -0.53 -5.07 -1.82
C VAL A 84 -1.01 -6.52 -1.94
N ASN A 85 -0.42 -7.26 -2.87
CA ASN A 85 -0.64 -8.70 -3.03
C ASN A 85 0.65 -9.43 -2.65
N THR A 86 0.73 -9.92 -1.41
CA THR A 86 1.96 -10.46 -0.83
C THR A 86 1.66 -11.56 0.20
N PRO A 87 2.56 -12.53 0.41
CA PRO A 87 2.46 -13.48 1.52
C PRO A 87 2.54 -12.84 2.91
N ALA A 88 3.29 -11.74 3.05
CA ALA A 88 3.48 -11.05 4.33
C ALA A 88 3.77 -9.55 4.14
N VAL A 89 3.39 -8.76 5.15
CA VAL A 89 3.76 -7.34 5.30
C VAL A 89 4.45 -7.18 6.65
N LEU A 90 5.70 -6.70 6.64
CA LEU A 90 6.47 -6.40 7.85
C LEU A 90 6.57 -4.88 8.02
N LEU A 91 6.07 -4.38 9.15
CA LEU A 91 6.24 -2.99 9.56
C LEU A 91 7.14 -2.98 10.80
N ASN A 92 8.39 -2.54 10.65
CA ASN A 92 9.39 -2.57 11.71
C ASN A 92 9.76 -1.16 12.16
N ASN A 93 9.90 -0.96 13.46
CA ASN A 93 10.42 0.30 14.00
C ASN A 93 11.95 0.34 13.87
N ALA A 94 12.52 1.53 13.78
CA ALA A 94 13.97 1.76 13.80
C ALA A 94 14.42 2.40 15.14
N GLY A 95 13.64 2.24 16.22
CA GLY A 95 13.89 2.98 17.47
C GLY A 95 12.79 2.82 18.52
N ALA A 96 12.22 3.94 18.98
CA ALA A 96 11.39 3.96 20.19
C ALA A 96 9.98 3.34 20.04
N GLY A 97 9.46 3.18 18.81
CA GLY A 97 8.13 2.60 18.60
C GLY A 97 7.65 2.66 17.16
N ILE A 98 6.49 2.04 16.92
CA ILE A 98 5.74 2.10 15.66
C ILE A 98 4.29 2.50 15.95
N GLU A 99 3.72 3.35 15.11
CA GLU A 99 2.32 3.77 15.19
C GLU A 99 1.65 3.65 13.82
N ALA A 100 0.42 3.14 13.82
CA ALA A 100 -0.46 3.11 12.66
C ALA A 100 -1.78 3.81 13.02
N THR A 101 -2.02 4.98 12.43
CA THR A 101 -3.22 5.76 12.68
C THR A 101 -4.31 5.38 11.68
N VAL A 102 -5.47 4.94 12.19
CA VAL A 102 -6.68 4.71 11.39
C VAL A 102 -7.74 5.70 11.85
N ASN A 103 -8.03 6.70 11.00
CA ASN A 103 -8.91 7.80 11.35
C ASN A 103 -10.23 7.74 10.55
N LYS A 104 -11.34 8.06 11.22
CA LYS A 104 -12.66 8.21 10.59
C LYS A 104 -13.00 9.69 10.42
N ALA A 105 -13.77 10.01 9.38
CA ALA A 105 -14.12 11.40 9.04
C ALA A 105 -15.19 12.01 9.95
N ALA A 106 -16.11 11.19 10.47
CA ALA A 106 -17.16 11.61 11.39
C ALA A 106 -17.54 10.46 12.33
N VAL A 107 -18.33 10.75 13.36
CA VAL A 107 -18.71 9.80 14.42
C VAL A 107 -19.38 8.54 13.87
N GLY A 108 -20.26 8.69 12.87
CA GLY A 108 -21.00 7.59 12.24
C GLY A 108 -20.21 6.79 11.19
N ASN A 109 -18.97 7.18 10.87
CA ASN A 109 -18.11 6.45 9.95
C ASN A 109 -17.34 5.35 10.68
N ASP A 110 -16.73 4.46 9.90
CA ASP A 110 -15.90 3.37 10.39
C ASP A 110 -14.41 3.70 10.30
N ALA A 111 -13.66 3.33 11.34
CA ALA A 111 -12.21 3.24 11.33
C ALA A 111 -11.83 1.86 11.89
N ALA A 112 -11.44 0.93 11.01
CA ALA A 112 -11.30 -0.47 11.39
C ALA A 112 -10.27 -1.25 10.59
N PHE A 113 -9.79 -2.33 11.19
CA PHE A 113 -9.15 -3.43 10.48
C PHE A 113 -10.19 -4.50 10.15
N ALA A 114 -10.20 -4.95 8.89
CA ALA A 114 -11.13 -5.96 8.40
C ALA A 114 -10.40 -7.27 8.10
N PHE A 115 -10.90 -8.36 8.70
CA PHE A 115 -10.42 -9.71 8.46
C PHE A 115 -11.39 -10.41 7.50
N LYS A 116 -10.89 -10.90 6.37
CA LYS A 116 -11.71 -11.37 5.25
C LYS A 116 -11.26 -12.73 4.71
N THR A 117 -12.21 -13.46 4.13
CA THR A 117 -11.95 -14.65 3.29
C THR A 117 -12.69 -14.46 1.97
N GLY A 118 -11.98 -14.56 0.84
CA GLY A 118 -12.59 -14.37 -0.49
C GLY A 118 -13.33 -13.03 -0.62
N PHE A 119 -12.74 -11.94 -0.13
CA PHE A 119 -13.32 -10.59 -0.08
C PHE A 119 -14.58 -10.40 0.79
N SER A 120 -15.08 -11.46 1.41
CA SER A 120 -16.18 -11.42 2.36
C SER A 120 -15.65 -11.23 3.78
N ALA A 121 -16.18 -10.24 4.51
CA ALA A 121 -15.73 -9.94 5.86
C ALA A 121 -16.17 -11.01 6.86
N ARG A 122 -15.27 -11.39 7.76
CA ARG A 122 -15.53 -12.36 8.83
C ARG A 122 -15.42 -11.72 10.21
N ALA A 123 -14.53 -10.73 10.34
CA ALA A 123 -14.44 -9.94 11.56
C ALA A 123 -13.99 -8.50 11.25
N LEU A 124 -14.44 -7.57 12.09
CA LEU A 124 -14.09 -6.14 12.03
C LEU A 124 -13.71 -5.69 13.43
N ILE A 125 -12.58 -4.99 13.56
CA ILE A 125 -12.12 -4.41 14.83
C ILE A 125 -11.83 -2.93 14.69
N GLY A 126 -12.39 -2.10 15.57
CA GLY A 126 -12.16 -0.66 15.58
C GLY A 126 -13.38 0.15 16.02
N LEU A 127 -13.46 1.38 15.53
CA LEU A 127 -14.57 2.30 15.78
C LEU A 127 -15.61 2.09 14.68
N LEU A 128 -16.65 1.30 14.97
CA LEU A 128 -17.63 0.84 13.97
C LEU A 128 -18.98 1.55 14.16
N GLY A 129 -19.24 2.58 13.37
CA GLY A 129 -20.47 3.39 13.40
C GLY A 129 -20.66 4.20 14.68
N SER A 130 -19.63 4.27 15.53
CA SER A 130 -19.63 4.98 16.82
C SER A 130 -18.21 5.27 17.26
N ASP A 131 -18.04 6.09 18.30
CA ASP A 131 -16.75 6.34 18.95
C ASP A 131 -16.37 5.27 19.99
N ASP A 132 -17.19 4.23 20.16
CA ASP A 132 -16.85 3.10 21.02
C ASP A 132 -15.98 2.10 20.26
N PHE A 133 -15.02 1.51 20.96
CA PHE A 133 -14.22 0.44 20.40
C PHE A 133 -15.04 -0.84 20.38
N SER A 134 -15.07 -1.51 19.22
CA SER A 134 -15.87 -2.72 19.03
C SER A 134 -15.14 -3.77 18.20
N PHE A 135 -15.45 -5.03 18.50
CA PHE A 135 -15.08 -6.18 17.71
C PHE A 135 -16.36 -6.91 17.30
N LYS A 136 -16.61 -6.97 16.00
CA LYS A 136 -17.79 -7.61 15.41
C LYS A 136 -17.37 -8.79 14.55
N VAL A 137 -18.14 -9.87 14.61
CA VAL A 137 -17.93 -11.08 13.80
C VAL A 137 -19.15 -11.34 12.92
N SER A 138 -18.93 -11.97 11.77
CA SER A 138 -19.98 -12.26 10.79
C SER A 138 -19.84 -13.67 10.23
N PRO A 139 -20.93 -14.47 10.20
CA PRO A 139 -20.91 -15.79 9.58
C PRO A 139 -20.91 -15.72 8.04
N ASP A 140 -21.48 -14.67 7.45
CA ASP A 140 -21.77 -14.57 6.01
C ASP A 140 -21.18 -13.32 5.33
N GLY A 141 -20.65 -12.37 6.10
CA GLY A 141 -20.15 -11.09 5.65
C GLY A 141 -21.21 -10.00 5.46
N SER A 142 -22.46 -10.27 5.85
CA SER A 142 -23.60 -9.34 5.77
C SER A 142 -24.23 -9.10 7.15
N ALA A 143 -24.47 -10.15 7.93
CA ALA A 143 -24.96 -10.06 9.30
C ALA A 143 -23.78 -9.97 10.29
N PHE A 144 -23.71 -8.91 11.08
CA PHE A 144 -22.63 -8.72 12.07
C PHE A 144 -23.17 -8.78 13.49
N TYR A 145 -22.47 -9.54 14.34
CA TYR A 145 -22.76 -9.68 15.76
C TYR A 145 -21.63 -9.02 16.57
N GLU A 146 -22.01 -8.25 17.59
CA GLU A 146 -21.06 -7.61 18.49
C GLU A 146 -20.51 -8.63 19.48
N ALA A 147 -19.22 -8.97 19.32
CA ALA A 147 -18.53 -9.87 20.24
C ALA A 147 -18.02 -9.10 21.45
N ILE A 148 -17.37 -7.95 21.23
CA ILE A 148 -16.83 -7.08 22.28
C ILE A 148 -17.21 -5.63 21.99
N ARG A 149 -17.58 -4.89 23.02
CA ARG A 149 -17.65 -3.42 22.99
C ARG A 149 -17.11 -2.82 24.27
N ALA A 150 -16.27 -1.81 24.11
CA ALA A 150 -15.75 -0.98 25.18
C ALA A 150 -16.27 0.45 25.00
N SER A 151 -17.07 0.89 25.96
CA SER A 151 -17.66 2.22 25.98
C SER A 151 -16.60 3.29 26.22
N ARG A 152 -16.63 4.39 25.48
CA ARG A 152 -15.72 5.52 25.72
C ARG A 152 -16.05 6.33 26.98
N SER A 153 -17.30 6.27 27.42
CA SER A 153 -17.86 7.12 28.48
C SER A 153 -17.93 6.44 29.85
N THR A 154 -17.69 5.13 29.91
CA THR A 154 -17.75 4.34 31.15
C THR A 154 -16.71 3.23 31.12
N THR A 155 -16.32 2.69 32.28
CA THR A 155 -15.45 1.51 32.38
C THR A 155 -16.15 0.21 31.94
N SER A 156 -17.41 0.29 31.47
CA SER A 156 -18.22 -0.87 31.12
C SER A 156 -17.74 -1.54 29.84
N ARG A 157 -17.67 -2.88 29.88
CA ARG A 157 -17.26 -3.75 28.79
C ARG A 157 -18.33 -4.83 28.63
N SER A 158 -18.86 -4.97 27.42
CA SER A 158 -19.78 -6.07 27.09
C SER A 158 -19.02 -7.16 26.33
N LEU A 159 -19.23 -8.42 26.72
CA LEU A 159 -18.77 -9.61 26.01
C LEU A 159 -19.98 -10.50 25.75
N SER A 160 -20.31 -10.73 24.48
CA SER A 160 -21.41 -11.61 24.10
C SER A 160 -20.95 -13.07 24.17
N LEU A 161 -21.40 -13.81 25.19
CA LEU A 161 -21.17 -15.26 25.28
C LEU A 161 -22.38 -16.00 24.73
N ALA A 162 -22.23 -16.67 23.59
CA ALA A 162 -23.18 -17.70 23.17
C ALA A 162 -22.88 -18.97 23.98
N ILE A 163 -23.73 -19.33 24.93
CA ILE A 163 -23.71 -20.66 25.54
C ILE A 163 -24.15 -21.65 24.45
N CYS A 164 -23.20 -22.32 23.79
CA CYS A 164 -23.50 -23.52 23.03
C CYS A 164 -23.92 -24.59 24.05
N ARG A 165 -25.22 -24.73 24.30
CA ARG A 165 -25.75 -25.83 25.11
C ARG A 165 -25.50 -27.13 24.33
N PRO A 166 -24.76 -28.12 24.85
CA PRO A 166 -24.64 -29.41 24.18
C PRO A 166 -26.04 -30.03 24.03
N PRO A 167 -26.32 -30.76 22.94
CA PRO A 167 -27.59 -31.47 22.80
C PRO A 167 -27.74 -32.40 24.01
N MET A 168 -28.89 -32.33 24.69
CA MET A 168 -29.18 -33.27 25.77
C MET A 168 -29.39 -34.67 25.17
N PRO A 169 -28.88 -35.72 25.84
CA PRO A 169 -29.01 -37.10 25.38
C PRO A 169 -30.48 -37.55 25.32
#